data_AF-D3FVH4-F1
#
_entry.id   AF-D3FVH4-F1
#
_cell.length_a   1.000
_cell.length_b   1.000
_cell.length_c   1.000
_cell.angle_alpha   90.00
_cell.angle_beta   90.00
_cell.angle_gamma   90.00
#
_symmetry.space_group_name_H-M   'P 1'
#
loop_
_entity.id
_entity.type
_entity.pdbx_description
1 polymer ?
#
loop_
_entity_poly.entity_id
_entity_poly.type
_entity_poly.pdbx_seq_one_letter_code
_entity_poly.pdbx_strand_id
1 'polypeptide(L)' 'MNNPEMNMKFMQIAMNHLPEGKKFLDDKGIELNMDDLQPMLELLLNVMSEAYELGLEDGKSESK' A
#
# COMPACT_ATOMS: atom_id res chain seq x y z
N MET A 1 -8.20 0.84 13.33
CA MET A 1 -7.42 -0.01 14.27
C MET A 1 -6.16 -0.46 13.56
N ASN A 2 -4.97 -0.07 14.03
CA ASN A 2 -3.72 -0.47 13.38
C ASN A 2 -3.48 -1.97 13.68
N ASN A 3 -3.81 -2.87 12.74
CA ASN A 3 -3.61 -4.31 12.90
C ASN A 3 -2.25 -4.69 12.29
N PRO A 4 -1.22 -4.99 13.11
CA PRO A 4 0.13 -5.27 12.61
C PRO A 4 0.18 -6.42 11.60
N GLU A 5 -0.67 -7.44 11.76
CA GLU A 5 -0.74 -8.57 10.83
C GLU A 5 -1.28 -8.16 9.46
N MET A 6 -2.24 -7.23 9.42
CA MET A 6 -2.77 -6.69 8.17
C MET A 6 -1.73 -5.82 7.47
N ASN A 7 -0.98 -5.00 8.21
CA ASN A 7 0.10 -4.20 7.64
C ASN A 7 1.19 -5.08 7.02
N MET A 8 1.54 -6.21 7.65
CA MET A 8 2.47 -7.18 7.05
C MET A 8 1.93 -7.76 5.74
N LYS A 9 0.64 -8.10 5.67
CA LYS A 9 0.00 -8.57 4.42
C LYS A 9 0.00 -7.50 3.34
N PHE A 10 -0.33 -6.26 3.70
CA PHE A 10 -0.29 -5.12 2.78
C PHE A 10 1.12 -4.87 2.25
N MET A 11 2.14 -4.93 3.11
CA MET A 11 3.54 -4.86 2.68
C MET A 11 3.91 -5.97 1.72
N GLN A 12 3.45 -7.20 1.98
CA GLN A 12 3.73 -8.32 1.07
C GLN A 12 3.09 -8.12 -0.31
N ILE A 13 1.86 -7.60 -0.35
CA ILE A 13 1.19 -7.23 -1.60
C ILE A 13 1.95 -6.10 -2.30
N ALA A 14 2.29 -5.04 -1.58
CA ALA A 14 3.03 -3.89 -2.11
C ALA A 14 4.37 -4.31 -2.73
N MET A 15 5.13 -5.18 -2.06
CA MET A 15 6.41 -5.68 -2.55
C MET A 15 6.30 -6.47 -3.87
N ASN A 16 5.17 -7.13 -4.13
CA ASN A 16 4.95 -7.81 -5.40
C ASN A 16 4.78 -6.82 -6.58
N HIS A 17 4.26 -5.63 -6.32
CA HIS A 17 4.02 -4.60 -7.33
C HIS A 17 5.12 -3.54 -7.40
N LEU A 18 5.96 -3.45 -6.37
CA LEU A 18 7.07 -2.49 -6.29
C LEU A 18 7.99 -2.52 -7.53
N PRO A 19 8.38 -3.67 -8.10
CA PRO A 19 9.24 -3.70 -9.28
C PRO A 19 8.61 -3.04 -10.52
N GLU A 20 7.29 -3.15 -10.69
CA GLU A 20 6.56 -2.55 -11.81
C GLU A 20 6.52 -1.02 -11.68
N GLY A 21 6.16 -0.53 -10.49
CA GLY A 21 6.16 0.90 -10.20
C GLY A 21 7.57 1.52 -10.29
N LYS A 22 8.58 0.80 -9.78
CA LYS A 22 9.98 1.20 -9.90
C LYS A 22 10.40 1.33 -11.37
N LYS A 23 10.15 0.30 -12.18
CA LYS A 23 10.48 0.32 -13.61
C LYS A 23 9.85 1.52 -14.34
N PHE A 24 8.58 1.81 -14.06
CA PHE A 24 7.89 2.96 -14.67
C PHE A 24 8.56 4.31 -14.33
N LEU A 25 9.07 4.45 -13.10
CA LEU A 25 9.75 5.66 -12.67
C LEU A 25 11.17 5.73 -13.25
N ASP A 26 11.89 4.60 -13.25
CA ASP A 26 13.21 4.47 -13.88
C ASP A 26 13.13 4.82 -15.39
N ASP A 27 12.10 4.34 -16.12
CA ASP A 27 11.87 4.64 -17.55
C ASP A 27 11.62 6.14 -17.82
N LYS A 28 11.20 6.90 -16.79
CA LYS A 28 11.04 8.36 -16.84
C LYS A 28 12.27 9.12 -16.37
N GLY A 29 13.37 8.42 -16.07
CA GLY A 29 14.60 9.00 -15.54
C GLY A 29 14.51 9.40 -14.06
N ILE A 30 13.52 8.88 -13.33
CA ILE A 30 13.38 9.09 -11.88
C ILE A 30 14.01 7.89 -11.19
N GLU A 31 15.25 8.05 -10.73
CA GLU A 31 15.93 7.04 -9.92
C GLU A 31 15.39 7.08 -8.49
N LEU A 32 14.80 5.98 -8.04
CA LEU A 32 14.40 5.80 -6.65
C LEU A 32 15.46 5.01 -5.88
N ASN A 33 15.98 5.62 -4.82
CA ASN A 33 16.75 4.90 -3.80
C ASN A 33 15.81 4.36 -2.70
N MET A 34 16.35 3.56 -1.78
CA MET A 34 15.56 2.97 -0.70
C MET A 34 15.05 4.02 0.31
N ASP A 35 15.74 5.14 0.46
CA ASP A 35 15.35 6.23 1.36
C ASP A 35 14.14 6.99 0.79
N ASP A 36 14.07 7.18 -0.53
CA ASP A 36 12.93 7.79 -1.23
C ASP A 36 11.69 6.90 -1.21
N LEU A 37 11.89 5.58 -1.18
CA LEU A 37 10.81 4.59 -1.16
C LEU A 37 10.13 4.48 0.21
N GLN A 38 10.87 4.72 1.29
CA GLN A 38 10.34 4.56 2.65
C GLN A 38 9.11 5.43 2.95
N PRO A 39 9.10 6.76 2.72
CA PRO A 39 7.92 7.60 2.94
C PRO A 39 6.77 7.24 1.99
N MET A 40 7.07 6.78 0.77
CA MET A 40 6.06 6.32 -0.19
C MET A 40 5.37 5.03 0.28
N LEU A 41 6.13 4.09 0.83
CA LEU A 41 5.60 2.85 1.40
C LEU A 41 4.73 3.11 2.63
N GLU A 42 5.14 4.03 3.51
CA GLU A 42 4.31 4.45 4.65
C GLU A 42 2.98 5.07 4.20
N LEU A 43 3.02 5.96 3.20
CA LEU A 43 1.81 6.55 2.63
C LEU A 43 0.90 5.47 2.01
N LEU A 44 1.48 4.54 1.25
CA LEU A 44 0.74 3.42 0.66
C LEU A 44 0.02 2.59 1.72
N LEU A 45 0.71 2.24 2.80
CA LEU A 45 0.10 1.45 3.88
C LEU A 45 -1.06 2.17 4.56
N ASN A 46 -0.94 3.49 4.77
CA ASN A 46 -2.02 4.29 5.33
C ASN A 46 -3.25 4.29 4.41
N VAL A 47 -3.06 4.53 3.11
CA VAL A 47 -4.14 4.50 2.11
C VAL A 47 -4.81 3.11 2.07
N MET A 48 -4.02 2.03 2.10
CA MET A 48 -4.56 0.67 2.14
C MET A 48 -5.35 0.38 3.42
N SER A 49 -4.90 0.89 4.57
CA SER A 49 -5.63 0.76 5.83
C SER A 49 -6.98 1.47 5.77
N GLU A 50 -7.03 2.70 5.27
CA GLU A 50 -8.26 3.46 5.09
C GLU A 50 -9.22 2.77 4.12
N ALA A 51 -8.71 2.29 2.98
CA ALA A 51 -9.51 1.56 2.00
C ALA A 51 -10.07 0.23 2.55
N TYR A 52 -9.30 -0.48 3.38
CA TYR A 52 -9.77 -1.69 4.06
C TYR A 52 -10.89 -1.39 5.07
N GLU A 53 -10.74 -0.32 5.85
CA GLU A 53 -11.76 0.12 6.81
C GLU A 53 -13.06 0.50 6.07
N LEU A 54 -12.97 1.25 4.98
CA LEU A 54 -14.11 1.59 4.12
C LEU A 54 -14.82 0.33 3.60
N GLY A 55 -14.09 -0.62 3.02
CA GLY A 55 -14.69 -1.86 2.51
C GLY A 55 -15.32 -2.72 3.61
N LEU A 56 -14.79 -2.69 4.82
CA LEU A 56 -15.37 -3.37 5.98
C LEU A 56 -16.69 -2.72 6.42
N GLU A 57 -16.78 -1.39 6.39
CA GLU A 57 -18.00 -0.65 6.70
C GLU A 57 -19.10 -0.92 5.66
N ASP A 58 -18.76 -0.91 4.38
CA ASP A 58 -19.68 -1.23 3.29
C ASP A 58 -20.22 -2.64 3.42
N GLY A 59 -19.36 -3.65 3.61
CA GLY A 59 -19.80 -5.05 3.74
C GLY A 59 -20.68 -5.31 4.97
N LYS A 60 -20.44 -4.60 6.09
CA LYS A 60 -21.32 -4.65 7.27
C LYS A 60 -22.66 -3.99 7.02
N SER A 61 -22.70 -2.95 6.20
CA SER A 61 -23.92 -2.23 5.84
C SER A 61 -24.78 -3.02 4.86
N GLU A 62 -24.17 -3.77 3.95
CA GLU A 62 -24.88 -4.68 3.02
C GLU A 62 -25.40 -5.97 3.68
N SER A 63 -24.83 -6.35 4.83
CA SER A 63 -25.25 -7.53 5.60
C SER A 63 -26.42 -7.26 6.57
N LYS A 64 -27.02 -6.06 6.53
CA LYS A 64 -28.18 -5.63 7.34
C LYS A 64 -29.43 -5.50 6.49
#